data_AF-A0A090VXT5-F1
#
_entry.id   AF-A0A090VXT5-F1
#
_cell.length_a   1.000
_cell.length_b   1.000
_cell.length_c   1.000
_cell.angle_alpha   90.00
_cell.angle_beta   90.00
_cell.angle_gamma   90.00
#
_symmetry.space_group_name_H-M   'P 1'
#
loop_
_entity.id
_entity.type
_entity.pdbx_description
1 polymer ?
#
loop_
_entity_poly.entity_id
_entity_poly.type
_entity_poly.pdbx_seq_one_letter_code
_entity_poly.pdbx_strand_id
1 'polypeptide(L)'
;MATINYYLDKADKKGLSPIHLRINCNGKQIKISTGEKIASIDFDKDIQQVKNSSDKHIEINHYLSYLKDRADELLNKSYKKNYTNKEIKETLNDYINAYKENHSVNILREQISLYGKPFTFVDLFAGAGGFSEGFIQAEHNNKFFDFLVANDINENCELTHVVRYNHQLGLDTEFYVKTLQSLIFG
;
A
#
# COMPACT_ATOMS: atom_id res chain seq x y z
N MET A 1 15.49 -3.73 -26.05
CA MET A 1 14.41 -3.41 -25.10
C MET A 1 14.25 -4.60 -24.17
N ALA A 2 14.25 -4.37 -22.86
CA ALA A 2 14.03 -5.43 -21.90
C ALA A 2 12.54 -5.80 -21.84
N THR A 3 12.25 -7.09 -21.70
CA THR A 3 10.87 -7.56 -21.46
C THR A 3 10.70 -7.87 -19.99
N ILE A 4 9.59 -7.44 -19.40
CA ILE A 4 9.29 -7.53 -17.97
C ILE A 4 7.95 -8.22 -17.81
N ASN A 5 7.95 -9.40 -17.18
CA ASN A 5 6.77 -10.24 -17.03
C ASN A 5 6.69 -10.86 -15.63
N TYR A 6 5.47 -11.17 -15.18
CA TYR A 6 5.24 -11.99 -13.99
C TYR A 6 4.93 -13.43 -14.36
N TYR A 7 5.31 -14.35 -13.49
CA TYR A 7 4.90 -15.75 -13.57
C TYR A 7 4.80 -16.35 -12.16
N LEU A 8 4.00 -17.40 -12.05
CA LEU A 8 3.90 -18.19 -10.83
C LEU A 8 4.96 -19.30 -10.81
N ASP A 9 5.65 -19.44 -9.68
CA ASP A 9 6.49 -20.61 -9.41
C ASP A 9 5.66 -21.74 -8.76
N LYS A 10 6.30 -22.89 -8.55
CA LYS A 10 5.67 -24.09 -7.97
C LYS A 10 4.98 -23.75 -6.65
N ALA A 11 3.72 -24.19 -6.53
CA ALA A 11 2.94 -24.03 -5.33
C ALA A 11 3.62 -24.67 -4.11
N ASP A 12 3.50 -24.02 -2.96
CA ASP A 12 3.96 -24.54 -1.68
C ASP A 12 2.98 -25.56 -1.08
N LYS A 13 3.30 -26.08 0.11
CA LYS A 13 2.47 -27.09 0.80
C LYS A 13 1.07 -26.58 1.14
N LYS A 14 0.84 -25.26 1.13
CA LYS A 14 -0.46 -24.63 1.39
C LYS A 14 -1.24 -24.34 0.10
N GLY A 15 -0.71 -24.73 -1.06
CA GLY A 15 -1.34 -24.48 -2.37
C GLY A 15 -1.11 -23.07 -2.91
N LEU A 16 -0.25 -22.27 -2.29
CA LEU A 16 0.06 -20.91 -2.73
C LEU A 16 1.32 -20.91 -3.61
N SER A 17 1.21 -20.28 -4.77
CA SER A 17 2.31 -20.10 -5.73
C SER A 17 2.98 -18.75 -5.55
N PRO A 18 4.30 -18.70 -5.37
CA PRO A 18 5.06 -17.44 -5.37
C PRO A 18 4.98 -16.72 -6.71
N ILE A 19 4.81 -15.40 -6.67
CA ILE A 19 4.85 -14.54 -7.85
C ILE A 19 6.28 -14.06 -8.07
N HIS A 20 6.82 -14.31 -9.25
CA HIS A 20 8.18 -13.92 -9.63
C HIS A 20 8.18 -12.92 -10.78
N LEU A 21 9.03 -11.91 -10.65
CA LEU A 21 9.39 -11.01 -11.74
C LEU A 21 10.44 -11.67 -12.62
N ARG A 22 10.17 -11.73 -13.92
CA ARG A 22 11.07 -12.23 -14.96
C ARG A 22 11.43 -11.08 -15.90
N ILE A 23 12.71 -10.81 -16.00
CA ILE A 23 13.27 -9.82 -16.91
C ILE A 23 14.12 -10.55 -17.94
N ASN A 24 13.84 -10.35 -19.23
CA ASN A 24 14.76 -10.75 -20.28
C ASN A 24 15.38 -9.50 -20.91
N CYS A 25 16.69 -9.37 -20.77
CA CYS A 25 17.46 -8.25 -21.30
C CYS A 25 18.78 -8.79 -21.90
N ASN A 26 19.12 -8.37 -23.12
CA ASN A 26 20.37 -8.74 -23.81
C ASN A 26 20.64 -10.26 -23.85
N GLY A 27 19.62 -11.07 -24.12
CA GLY A 27 19.72 -12.54 -24.20
C GLY A 27 19.89 -13.24 -22.84
N LYS A 28 19.89 -12.49 -21.73
CA LYS A 28 19.96 -13.04 -20.36
C LYS A 28 18.61 -12.92 -19.68
N GLN A 29 18.27 -13.95 -18.91
CA GLN A 29 17.10 -13.96 -18.05
C GLN A 29 17.48 -13.71 -16.60
N ILE A 30 16.76 -12.80 -15.97
CA ILE A 30 16.87 -12.47 -14.55
C ILE A 30 15.52 -12.79 -13.92
N LYS A 31 15.56 -13.51 -12.80
CA LYS A 31 14.39 -13.88 -11.99
C LYS A 31 14.55 -13.29 -10.61
N ILE A 32 13.49 -12.65 -10.12
CA ILE A 32 13.44 -12.01 -8.79
C ILE A 32 12.14 -12.44 -8.12
N SER A 33 12.23 -12.79 -6.83
CA SER A 33 11.05 -13.07 -6.03
C SER A 33 10.42 -11.75 -5.59
N THR A 34 9.12 -11.58 -5.82
CA THR A 34 8.40 -10.41 -5.28
C THR A 34 8.17 -10.54 -3.77
N GLY A 35 8.09 -11.79 -3.28
CA GLY A 35 7.70 -12.13 -1.92
C GLY A 35 6.20 -12.37 -1.77
N GLU A 36 5.39 -11.98 -2.75
CA GLU A 36 3.95 -12.28 -2.78
C GLU A 36 3.67 -13.71 -3.23
N LYS A 37 2.56 -14.26 -2.74
CA LYS A 37 2.07 -15.59 -3.11
C LYS A 37 0.56 -15.55 -3.28
N ILE A 38 0.06 -16.32 -4.24
CA ILE A 38 -1.37 -16.41 -4.52
C ILE A 38 -1.75 -17.84 -4.95
N ALA A 39 -3.00 -18.22 -4.74
CA ALA A 39 -3.49 -19.48 -5.31
C ALA A 39 -3.43 -19.40 -6.85
N SER A 40 -2.99 -20.49 -7.49
CA SER A 40 -2.82 -20.51 -8.94
C SER A 40 -4.11 -20.21 -9.73
N ILE A 41 -5.28 -20.46 -9.14
CA ILE A 41 -6.58 -20.19 -9.76
C ILE A 41 -6.92 -18.70 -9.80
N ASP A 42 -6.39 -17.93 -8.85
CA ASP A 42 -6.63 -16.50 -8.68
C ASP A 42 -5.62 -15.65 -9.44
N PHE A 43 -4.71 -16.23 -10.23
CA PHE A 43 -3.80 -15.48 -11.08
C PHE A 43 -4.18 -15.65 -12.55
N ASP A 44 -4.40 -14.55 -13.24
CA ASP A 44 -4.55 -14.50 -14.69
C ASP A 44 -3.18 -14.44 -15.35
N LYS A 45 -2.83 -15.46 -16.13
CA LYS A 45 -1.51 -15.58 -16.76
C LYS A 45 -1.37 -14.73 -18.02
N ASP A 46 -2.49 -14.36 -18.65
CA ASP A 46 -2.48 -13.64 -19.91
C ASP A 46 -2.23 -12.15 -19.65
N ILE A 47 -2.94 -11.58 -18.67
CA ILE A 47 -2.73 -10.19 -18.23
C ILE A 47 -1.69 -10.07 -17.09
N GLN A 48 -1.26 -11.20 -16.52
CA GLN A 48 -0.25 -11.30 -15.46
C GLN A 48 -0.65 -10.55 -14.17
N GLN A 49 -1.91 -10.68 -13.77
CA GLN A 49 -2.50 -10.01 -12.61
C GLN A 49 -3.31 -11.00 -11.76
N VAL A 50 -3.50 -10.67 -10.49
CA VAL A 50 -4.43 -11.36 -9.60
C VAL A 50 -5.86 -11.00 -9.98
N LYS A 51 -6.73 -12.01 -10.06
CA LYS A 51 -8.15 -11.90 -10.38
C LYS A 51 -8.90 -11.24 -9.22
N ASN A 52 -9.97 -10.53 -9.55
CA ASN A 52 -10.89 -9.91 -8.61
C ASN A 52 -11.58 -10.89 -7.64
N SER A 53 -11.51 -12.20 -7.89
CA SER A 53 -11.98 -13.25 -6.97
C SER A 53 -11.17 -13.34 -5.67
N SER A 54 -9.95 -12.81 -5.65
CA SER A 54 -9.11 -12.78 -4.45
C SER A 54 -9.31 -11.47 -3.67
N ASP A 55 -9.48 -11.56 -2.36
CA ASP A 55 -9.57 -10.40 -1.47
C ASP A 55 -8.31 -9.51 -1.53
N LYS A 56 -7.17 -10.09 -1.93
CA LYS A 56 -5.87 -9.40 -2.04
C LYS A 56 -5.57 -8.87 -3.43
N HIS A 57 -6.50 -8.97 -4.39
CA HIS A 57 -6.22 -8.64 -5.79
C HIS A 57 -5.78 -7.18 -5.98
N ILE A 58 -6.40 -6.26 -5.25
CA ILE A 58 -6.10 -4.84 -5.34
C ILE A 58 -4.67 -4.56 -4.86
N GLU A 59 -4.35 -4.98 -3.62
CA GLU A 59 -3.04 -4.79 -2.99
C GLU A 59 -1.92 -5.41 -3.83
N ILE A 60 -2.08 -6.69 -4.21
CA ILE A 60 -1.06 -7.39 -4.99
C ILE A 60 -0.91 -6.74 -6.37
N ASN A 61 -2.00 -6.43 -7.08
CA ASN A 61 -1.88 -5.84 -8.43
C ASN A 61 -1.25 -4.45 -8.42
N HIS A 62 -1.54 -3.63 -7.42
CA HIS A 62 -0.87 -2.34 -7.27
C HIS A 62 0.63 -2.50 -7.07
N TYR A 63 1.03 -3.39 -6.16
CA TYR A 63 2.43 -3.71 -5.94
C TYR A 63 3.12 -4.23 -7.21
N LEU A 64 2.48 -5.16 -7.92
CA LEU A 64 3.01 -5.67 -9.18
C LEU A 64 3.10 -4.56 -10.25
N SER A 65 2.16 -3.62 -10.31
CA SER A 65 2.26 -2.47 -11.22
C SER A 65 3.45 -1.59 -10.87
N TYR A 66 3.57 -1.19 -9.60
CA TYR A 66 4.69 -0.39 -9.10
C TYR A 66 6.04 -1.02 -9.46
N LEU A 67 6.22 -2.31 -9.16
CA LEU A 67 7.48 -2.99 -9.39
C LEU A 67 7.79 -3.12 -10.90
N LYS A 68 6.76 -3.31 -11.73
CA LYS A 68 6.91 -3.34 -13.20
C LYS A 68 7.33 -1.98 -13.74
N ASP A 69 6.73 -0.89 -13.26
CA ASP A 69 7.05 0.47 -13.67
C ASP A 69 8.48 0.84 -13.29
N ARG A 70 8.90 0.51 -12.06
CA ARG A 70 10.30 0.71 -11.61
C ARG A 70 11.30 -0.10 -12.42
N ALA A 71 10.97 -1.35 -12.77
CA ALA A 71 11.82 -2.15 -13.64
C ALA A 71 11.89 -1.59 -15.06
N ASP A 72 10.79 -1.06 -15.60
CA ASP A 72 10.75 -0.43 -16.93
C ASP A 72 11.56 0.87 -16.96
N GLU A 73 11.43 1.71 -15.93
CA GLU A 73 12.25 2.92 -15.76
C GLU A 73 13.75 2.58 -15.74
N LEU A 74 14.13 1.59 -14.93
CA LEU A 74 15.52 1.17 -14.78
C LEU A 74 16.12 0.63 -16.10
N LEU A 75 15.35 -0.13 -16.87
CA LEU A 75 15.89 -0.92 -17.98
C LEU A 75 15.64 -0.36 -19.36
N ASN A 76 14.52 0.34 -19.56
CA ASN A 76 14.11 0.85 -20.86
C ASN A 76 14.21 2.38 -20.96
N LYS A 77 14.11 3.11 -19.83
CA LYS A 77 14.15 4.58 -19.81
C LYS A 77 15.44 5.18 -19.22
N SER A 78 16.31 4.36 -18.62
CA SER A 78 17.57 4.81 -18.05
C SER A 78 18.60 5.23 -19.11
N TYR A 79 19.35 6.30 -18.81
CA TYR A 79 20.50 6.73 -19.61
C TYR A 79 21.67 5.74 -19.56
N LYS A 80 21.75 4.91 -18.50
CA LYS A 80 22.80 3.90 -18.34
C LYS A 80 22.46 2.69 -19.23
N LYS A 81 23.22 2.52 -20.31
CA LYS A 81 22.98 1.47 -21.32
C LYS A 81 23.38 0.06 -20.91
N ASN A 82 24.24 -0.09 -19.89
CA ASN A 82 24.78 -1.37 -19.46
C ASN A 82 24.61 -1.54 -17.96
N TYR A 83 23.76 -2.48 -17.57
CA TYR A 83 23.69 -3.00 -16.20
C TYR A 83 24.16 -4.45 -16.19
N THR A 84 24.90 -4.81 -15.16
CA THR A 84 25.17 -6.22 -14.84
C THR A 84 23.94 -6.86 -14.23
N ASN A 85 23.80 -8.18 -14.37
CA ASN A 85 22.71 -8.92 -13.73
C ASN A 85 22.70 -8.75 -12.20
N LYS A 86 23.88 -8.50 -11.60
CA LYS A 86 24.02 -8.27 -10.17
C LYS A 86 23.40 -6.93 -9.76
N GLU A 87 23.77 -5.85 -10.45
CA GLU A 87 23.20 -4.51 -10.21
C GLU A 87 21.68 -4.51 -10.39
N ILE A 88 21.16 -5.14 -11.45
CA ILE A 88 19.71 -5.23 -11.67
C ILE A 88 19.02 -5.93 -10.50
N LYS A 89 19.60 -7.03 -10.01
CA LYS A 89 19.02 -7.76 -8.87
C LYS A 89 19.08 -6.95 -7.58
N GLU A 90 20.21 -6.30 -7.31
CA GLU A 90 20.38 -5.46 -6.11
C GLU A 90 19.37 -4.32 -6.10
N THR A 91 19.33 -3.50 -7.16
CA THR A 91 18.40 -2.37 -7.26
C THR A 91 16.93 -2.79 -7.17
N LEU A 92 16.54 -3.88 -7.85
CA LEU A 92 15.15 -4.35 -7.79
C LEU A 92 14.80 -4.94 -6.42
N ASN A 93 15.73 -5.61 -5.74
CA ASN A 93 15.52 -6.03 -4.35
C ASN A 93 15.40 -4.82 -3.42
N ASP A 94 16.15 -3.75 -3.64
CA ASP A 94 16.02 -2.51 -2.87
C ASP A 94 14.63 -1.90 -3.05
N TYR A 95 14.09 -1.87 -4.28
CA TYR A 95 12.70 -1.43 -4.50
C TYR A 95 11.67 -2.30 -3.81
N ILE A 96 11.90 -3.62 -3.75
CA ILE A 96 11.00 -4.55 -3.06
C ILE A 96 11.06 -4.31 -1.55
N ASN A 97 12.25 -4.15 -0.98
CA ASN A 97 12.44 -3.90 0.45
C ASN A 97 11.87 -2.53 0.84
N ALA A 98 12.18 -1.49 0.07
CA ALA A 98 11.63 -0.15 0.27
C ALA A 98 10.11 -0.14 0.15
N TYR A 99 9.52 -0.88 -0.79
CA TYR A 99 8.06 -1.01 -0.86
C TYR A 99 7.51 -1.65 0.41
N LYS A 100 8.12 -2.74 0.91
CA LYS A 100 7.67 -3.44 2.13
C LYS A 100 7.84 -2.60 3.41
N GLU A 101 8.98 -1.92 3.56
CA GLU A 101 9.25 -1.03 4.69
C GLU A 101 8.30 0.16 4.69
N ASN A 102 8.11 0.81 3.54
CA ASN A 102 7.15 1.89 3.44
C ASN A 102 5.73 1.36 3.64
N HIS A 103 5.32 0.25 3.03
CA HIS A 103 3.98 -0.32 3.22
C HIS A 103 3.72 -0.78 4.64
N SER A 104 4.71 -1.22 5.42
CA SER A 104 4.49 -1.50 6.86
C SER A 104 4.05 -0.27 7.67
N VAL A 105 4.32 0.94 7.18
CA VAL A 105 3.93 2.23 7.78
C VAL A 105 2.79 2.90 6.98
N ASN A 106 2.74 2.70 5.65
CA ASN A 106 1.77 3.24 4.69
C ASN A 106 0.54 2.36 4.48
N ILE A 107 0.46 1.14 5.03
CA ILE A 107 -0.74 0.28 4.95
C ILE A 107 -1.97 1.08 5.39
N LEU A 108 -1.86 1.98 6.38
CA LEU A 108 -2.98 2.84 6.78
C LEU A 108 -3.36 3.92 5.75
N ARG A 109 -2.43 4.40 4.91
CA ARG A 109 -2.66 5.49 3.93
C ARG A 109 -2.95 4.99 2.50
N GLU A 110 -2.22 3.99 2.00
CA GLU A 110 -2.38 3.48 0.63
C GLU A 110 -3.50 2.46 0.51
N GLN A 111 -3.91 1.78 1.60
CA GLN A 111 -5.21 1.11 1.63
C GLN A 111 -6.32 2.11 1.22
N ILE A 112 -6.32 3.34 1.75
CA ILE A 112 -7.35 4.36 1.49
C ILE A 112 -7.54 4.66 -0.02
N SER A 113 -6.47 4.66 -0.83
CA SER A 113 -6.55 4.92 -2.27
C SER A 113 -6.91 3.68 -3.10
N LEU A 114 -6.60 2.48 -2.60
CA LEU A 114 -6.74 1.21 -3.29
C LEU A 114 -8.19 0.69 -3.32
N TYR A 115 -8.99 0.99 -2.30
CA TYR A 115 -10.33 0.38 -2.13
C TYR A 115 -11.51 1.24 -2.61
N GLY A 116 -11.25 2.36 -3.28
CA GLY A 116 -12.27 3.25 -3.83
C GLY A 116 -12.32 4.61 -3.14
N LYS A 117 -13.41 5.37 -3.35
CA LYS A 117 -13.55 6.70 -2.75
C LYS A 117 -13.70 6.56 -1.23
N PRO A 118 -12.82 7.17 -0.41
CA PRO A 118 -12.92 7.05 1.04
C PRO A 118 -14.19 7.71 1.56
N PHE A 119 -14.75 7.14 2.62
CA PHE A 119 -15.77 7.80 3.44
C PHE A 119 -15.04 8.72 4.41
N THR A 120 -15.08 10.00 4.12
CA THR A 120 -14.51 10.99 5.04
C THR A 120 -15.42 11.15 6.25
N PHE A 121 -14.82 11.31 7.42
CA PHE A 121 -15.58 11.61 8.63
C PHE A 121 -14.86 12.60 9.54
N VAL A 122 -15.65 13.19 10.42
CA VAL A 122 -15.24 14.15 11.46
C VAL A 122 -15.80 13.65 12.78
N ASP A 123 -15.00 13.73 13.84
CA ASP A 123 -15.40 13.33 15.20
C ASP A 123 -15.52 14.57 16.09
N LEU A 124 -16.76 14.94 16.42
CA LEU A 124 -17.06 16.10 17.26
C LEU A 124 -17.29 15.64 18.70
N PHE A 125 -16.64 16.30 19.65
CA PHE A 125 -16.55 15.86 21.05
C PHE A 125 -15.80 14.51 21.15
N ALA A 126 -14.66 14.44 20.47
CA ALA A 126 -13.93 13.20 20.25
C ALA A 126 -13.37 12.58 21.54
N GLY A 127 -13.23 13.36 22.62
CA GLY A 127 -12.59 12.92 23.85
C GLY A 127 -11.24 12.26 23.56
N ALA A 128 -11.01 11.06 24.10
CA ALA A 128 -9.79 10.28 23.84
C ALA A 128 -9.75 9.54 22.49
N GLY A 129 -10.77 9.67 21.63
CA GLY A 129 -10.78 9.08 20.28
C GLY A 129 -11.38 7.68 20.17
N GLY A 130 -12.10 7.17 21.19
CA GLY A 130 -12.63 5.79 21.15
C GLY A 130 -13.59 5.51 19.97
N PHE A 131 -14.41 6.50 19.59
CA PHE A 131 -15.29 6.39 18.42
C PHE A 131 -14.50 6.38 17.12
N SER A 132 -13.62 7.39 16.94
CA SER A 132 -12.71 7.49 15.80
C SER A 132 -11.93 6.18 15.58
N GLU A 133 -11.40 5.60 16.66
CA GLU A 133 -10.62 4.38 16.59
C GLU A 133 -11.46 3.16 16.21
N GLY A 134 -12.68 3.06 16.75
CA GLY A 134 -13.62 2.03 16.32
C GLY A 134 -13.99 2.15 14.85
N PHE A 135 -14.13 3.37 14.33
CA PHE A 135 -14.46 3.61 12.92
C PHE A 135 -13.29 3.28 11.99
N ILE A 136 -12.06 3.66 12.35
CA ILE A 136 -10.85 3.33 11.59
C ILE A 136 -10.60 1.82 11.57
N GLN A 137 -10.90 1.11 12.66
CA GLN A 137 -10.75 -0.35 12.76
C GLN A 137 -11.92 -1.14 12.17
N ALA A 138 -13.04 -0.49 11.85
CA ALA A 138 -14.23 -1.17 11.34
C ALA A 138 -14.03 -1.64 9.89
N GLU A 139 -13.53 -2.86 9.71
CA GLU A 139 -13.50 -3.53 8.42
C GLU A 139 -14.91 -4.02 8.04
N HIS A 140 -15.63 -3.24 7.22
CA HIS A 140 -16.92 -3.67 6.68
C HIS A 140 -17.02 -3.43 5.17
N ASN A 141 -17.18 -4.51 4.40
CA ASN A 141 -17.40 -4.48 2.95
C ASN A 141 -16.35 -3.68 2.16
N ASN A 142 -15.07 -3.77 2.53
CA ASN A 142 -14.00 -3.00 1.90
C ASN A 142 -14.29 -1.47 1.87
N LYS A 143 -14.95 -0.93 2.90
CA LYS A 143 -15.12 0.52 3.09
C LYS A 143 -13.98 1.06 3.93
N PHE A 144 -13.49 2.24 3.56
CA PHE A 144 -12.35 2.90 4.18
C PHE A 144 -12.77 4.26 4.69
N PHE A 145 -12.33 4.58 5.90
CA PHE A 145 -12.70 5.79 6.60
C PHE A 145 -11.50 6.72 6.68
N ASP A 146 -11.61 7.86 6.00
CA ASP A 146 -10.60 8.90 6.03
C ASP A 146 -10.95 9.91 7.13
N PHE A 147 -10.14 9.91 8.19
CA PHE A 147 -10.40 10.71 9.37
C PHE A 147 -9.81 12.10 9.20
N LEU A 148 -10.67 13.08 8.92
CA LEU A 148 -10.21 14.42 8.56
C LEU A 148 -9.94 15.30 9.78
N VAL A 149 -10.89 15.34 10.70
CA VAL A 149 -10.87 16.33 11.79
C VAL A 149 -11.48 15.73 13.05
N ALA A 150 -10.87 16.00 14.19
CA ALA A 150 -11.47 15.84 15.51
C ALA A 150 -11.56 17.18 16.26
N ASN A 151 -12.53 17.27 17.16
CA ASN A 151 -12.68 18.42 18.05
C ASN A 151 -13.02 17.97 19.47
N ASP A 152 -12.40 18.62 20.45
CA ASP A 152 -12.84 18.60 21.85
C ASP A 152 -12.54 19.96 22.51
N ILE A 153 -13.15 20.24 23.66
CA ILE A 153 -12.82 21.44 24.44
C ILE A 153 -11.64 21.18 25.39
N ASN A 154 -11.36 19.92 25.69
CA ASN A 154 -10.31 19.52 26.62
C ASN A 154 -8.94 19.44 25.90
N GLU A 155 -8.01 20.30 26.30
CA GLU A 155 -6.64 20.35 25.78
C GLU A 155 -5.87 19.03 25.95
N ASN A 156 -6.20 18.22 26.96
CA ASN A 156 -5.55 16.93 27.17
C ASN A 156 -5.89 15.91 26.07
N CYS A 157 -7.01 16.11 25.38
CA CYS A 157 -7.41 15.27 24.26
C CYS A 157 -6.54 15.51 23.03
N GLU A 158 -6.08 16.75 22.80
CA GLU A 158 -5.23 17.09 21.66
C GLU A 158 -3.94 16.27 21.66
N LEU A 159 -3.25 16.19 22.80
CA LEU A 159 -2.02 15.40 22.91
C LEU A 159 -2.25 13.92 22.58
N THR A 160 -3.36 13.36 23.06
CA THR A 160 -3.72 11.96 22.81
C THR A 160 -3.97 11.74 21.31
N HIS A 161 -4.69 12.67 20.68
CA HIS A 161 -5.00 12.62 19.26
C HIS A 161 -3.76 12.79 18.38
N VAL A 162 -2.93 13.80 18.64
CA VAL A 162 -1.72 14.07 17.83
C VAL A 162 -0.74 12.90 17.90
N VAL A 163 -0.51 12.36 19.10
CA VAL A 163 0.38 11.19 19.25
C VAL A 163 -0.21 9.95 18.57
N ARG A 164 -1.50 9.67 18.78
CA ARG A 164 -2.13 8.45 18.24
C ARG A 164 -2.30 8.54 16.72
N TYR A 165 -3.00 9.56 16.25
CA TYR A 165 -3.41 9.67 14.86
C TYR A 165 -2.28 10.16 13.98
N ASN A 166 -1.61 11.27 14.31
CA ASN A 166 -0.59 11.82 13.42
C ASN A 166 0.76 11.08 13.51
N HIS A 167 1.21 10.72 14.71
CA HIS A 167 2.54 10.11 14.88
C HIS A 167 2.54 8.58 14.79
N GLN A 168 1.63 7.88 15.48
CA GLN A 168 1.62 6.41 15.48
C GLN A 168 0.94 5.83 14.24
N LEU A 169 -0.24 6.36 13.88
CA LEU A 169 -1.02 5.89 12.73
C LEU A 169 -0.66 6.64 11.44
N GLY A 170 0.08 7.74 11.56
CA GLY A 170 0.49 8.52 10.39
C GLY A 170 -0.70 9.11 9.65
N LEU A 171 -1.78 9.53 10.29
CA LEU A 171 -2.91 10.19 9.61
C LEU A 171 -2.67 11.71 9.51
N ASP A 172 -3.23 12.35 8.48
CA ASP A 172 -3.19 13.81 8.33
C ASP A 172 -4.40 14.49 9.01
N THR A 173 -4.98 13.84 10.02
CA THR A 173 -6.12 14.34 10.79
C THR A 173 -5.76 15.62 11.55
N GLU A 174 -6.61 16.64 11.48
CA GLU A 174 -6.49 17.85 12.29
C GLU A 174 -7.24 17.73 13.62
N PHE A 175 -6.73 18.37 14.68
CA PHE A 175 -7.42 18.47 15.97
C PHE A 175 -7.68 19.92 16.35
N TYR A 176 -8.90 20.24 16.77
CA TYR A 176 -9.28 21.57 17.23
C TYR A 176 -9.67 21.58 18.70
N VAL A 177 -8.97 22.38 19.51
CA VAL A 177 -9.36 22.68 20.90
C VAL A 177 -10.31 23.89 20.91
N LYS A 178 -11.59 23.65 20.61
CA LYS A 178 -12.59 24.71 20.42
C LYS A 178 -13.98 24.26 20.87
N THR A 179 -14.85 25.21 21.19
CA THR A 179 -16.29 24.89 21.29
C THR A 179 -16.85 24.72 19.88
N LEU A 180 -17.93 23.94 19.74
CA LEU A 180 -18.60 23.82 18.43
C LEU A 180 -19.05 25.18 17.89
N GLN A 181 -19.46 26.10 18.76
CA GLN A 181 -19.88 27.42 18.32
C GLN A 181 -18.73 28.21 17.69
N SER A 182 -17.53 28.19 18.29
CA SER A 182 -16.37 28.85 17.70
C SER A 182 -15.78 28.10 16.51
N LEU A 183 -16.06 26.80 16.37
CA LEU A 183 -15.68 26.01 15.19
C LEU A 183 -16.56 26.33 13.98
N ILE A 184 -17.88 26.55 14.18
CA ILE A 184 -18.85 26.75 13.10
C ILE A 184 -18.92 28.23 12.66
N PHE A 185 -18.80 29.16 13.60
CA PHE A 185 -19.02 30.60 13.35
C PHE A 185 -17.72 31.44 13.44
N GLY A 186 -16.56 30.78 13.53
CA GLY A 186 -15.25 31.41 13.66
C GLY A 186 -14.54 31.68 12.34
#